data_AF-A0A8J7WTL8-F1
#
_entry.id   AF-A0A8J7WTL8-F1
#
_cell.length_a   1.000
_cell.length_b   1.000
_cell.length_c   1.000
_cell.angle_alpha   90.00
_cell.angle_beta   90.00
_cell.angle_gamma   90.00
#
_symmetry.space_group_name_H-M   'P 1'
#
loop_
_entity.id
_entity.type
_entity.pdbx_description
1 polymer ?
#
loop_
_entity_poly.entity_id
_entity_poly.type
_entity_poly.pdbx_seq_one_letter_code
_entity_poly.pdbx_strand_id
1 'polypeptide(L)'
;METVCFRFSQVHLPQIKSLQGDRPRLYFDLHPVLKSDLQAQKQVNGTLVHSIRSFLHRDENRLRVVIDLSPDFNYRVEQRFSEMDTKLCLVIQAEE
;
A
#
# COMPACT_ATOMS: atom_id res chain seq x y z
N MET A 1 -14.05 6.56 4.57
CA MET A 1 -12.69 6.98 4.16
C MET A 1 -11.69 6.35 5.10
N GLU A 2 -10.62 5.79 4.56
CA GLU A 2 -9.52 5.22 5.33
C GLU A 2 -8.19 5.75 4.81
N THR A 3 -7.16 5.76 5.64
CA THR A 3 -5.82 6.21 5.24
C THR A 3 -4.78 5.19 5.67
N VAL A 4 -3.98 4.72 4.72
CA VAL A 4 -2.86 3.82 4.96
C VAL A 4 -1.57 4.56 4.73
N CYS A 5 -0.72 4.67 5.75
CA CYS A 5 0.56 5.37 5.64
C CYS A 5 1.75 4.43 5.80
N PHE A 6 2.77 4.65 4.97
CA PHE A 6 4.05 3.98 4.97
C PHE A 6 5.13 5.01 5.23
N ARG A 7 6.05 4.70 6.17
CA ARG A 7 7.26 5.50 6.40
C ARG A 7 8.43 4.75 5.77
N PHE A 8 9.25 5.50 5.05
CA PHE A 8 10.45 4.97 4.41
C PHE A 8 11.70 5.52 5.13
N SER A 9 12.83 4.83 4.96
CA SER A 9 14.13 5.33 5.43
C SER A 9 14.71 6.41 4.51
N GLN A 10 14.25 6.46 3.26
CA GLN A 10 14.65 7.42 2.23
C GLN A 10 13.42 7.79 1.40
N VAL A 11 13.45 8.98 0.79
CA VAL A 11 12.34 9.46 -0.04
C VAL A 11 12.09 8.48 -1.18
N HIS A 12 10.88 7.91 -1.21
CA HIS A 12 10.41 7.05 -2.28
C HIS A 12 9.00 7.47 -2.71
N LEU A 13 8.82 7.62 -4.02
CA LEU A 13 7.54 7.91 -4.67
C LEU A 13 7.16 6.75 -5.57
N PRO A 14 6.69 5.62 -5.02
CA PRO A 14 6.31 4.48 -5.82
C PRO A 14 5.06 4.79 -6.65
N GLN A 15 4.99 4.20 -7.84
CA GLN A 15 3.77 4.21 -8.63
C GLN A 15 2.76 3.23 -8.01
N ILE A 16 1.60 3.75 -7.61
CA ILE A 16 0.50 2.92 -7.10
C ILE A 16 -0.23 2.29 -8.27
N LYS A 17 -0.39 0.97 -8.22
CA LYS A 17 -1.12 0.18 -9.21
C LYS A 17 -2.36 -0.41 -8.56
N SER A 18 -3.43 -0.54 -9.33
CA SER A 18 -4.66 -1.19 -8.91
C SER A 18 -4.88 -2.49 -9.67
N LEU A 19 -5.47 -3.46 -8.98
CA LEU A 19 -6.04 -4.67 -9.55
C LEU A 19 -7.53 -4.65 -9.22
N GLN A 20 -8.37 -4.65 -10.23
CA GLN A 20 -9.84 -4.65 -10.09
C GLN A 20 -10.40 -6.08 -10.12
N GLY A 21 -11.69 -6.23 -9.79
CA GLY A 21 -12.43 -7.50 -9.81
C GLY A 21 -12.77 -7.99 -8.40
N ASP A 22 -13.06 -9.29 -8.26
CA ASP A 22 -13.59 -9.91 -7.02
C ASP A 22 -12.69 -9.80 -5.78
N ARG A 23 -11.42 -9.43 -5.99
CA ARG A 23 -10.43 -9.22 -4.92
C ARG A 23 -9.64 -7.96 -5.22
N PRO A 24 -10.26 -6.77 -5.08
CA PRO A 24 -9.63 -5.53 -5.48
C PRO A 24 -8.44 -5.22 -4.57
N ARG A 25 -7.35 -4.77 -5.17
CA ARG A 25 -6.08 -4.54 -4.46
C ARG A 25 -5.39 -3.31 -5.00
N LEU A 26 -4.75 -2.56 -4.10
CA LEU A 26 -3.69 -1.64 -4.46
C LEU A 26 -2.36 -2.32 -4.21
N TYR A 27 -1.38 -2.07 -5.07
CA TYR A 27 -0.03 -2.53 -4.80
C TYR A 27 1.00 -1.57 -5.37
N PHE A 28 2.20 -1.63 -4.81
CA PHE A 28 3.34 -0.94 -5.34
C PHE A 28 4.62 -1.69 -4.99
N ASP A 29 5.64 -1.44 -5.80
CA ASP A 29 6.97 -2.00 -5.61
C ASP A 29 7.95 -0.90 -5.22
N LEU A 30 8.86 -1.23 -4.31
CA LEU A 30 10.01 -0.42 -3.94
C LEU A 30 11.28 -1.17 -4.33
N HIS A 31 12.21 -0.47 -4.96
CA HIS A 31 13.51 -1.00 -5.34
C HIS A 31 14.54 0.14 -5.38
N PRO A 32 15.77 -0.07 -4.88
CA PRO A 32 16.23 -1.25 -4.15
C PRO A 32 15.77 -1.24 -2.68
N VAL A 33 15.44 -2.42 -2.13
CA VAL A 33 15.16 -2.64 -0.70
C VAL A 33 15.92 -3.89 -0.23
N LEU A 34 16.82 -3.71 0.74
CA LEU A 34 17.63 -4.81 1.31
C LEU A 34 16.99 -5.44 2.55
N LYS A 35 16.21 -4.65 3.28
CA LYS A 35 15.53 -5.07 4.50
C LYS A 35 14.21 -4.33 4.63
N SER A 36 13.22 -4.99 5.22
CA SER A 36 11.94 -4.41 5.62
C SER A 36 11.62 -4.86 7.04
N ASP A 37 11.12 -3.94 7.87
CA ASP A 37 10.59 -4.24 9.19
C ASP A 37 9.05 -4.47 9.14
N LEU A 38 8.45 -4.48 7.95
CA LEU A 38 7.03 -4.78 7.78
C LEU A 38 6.75 -6.25 8.08
N GLN A 39 5.61 -6.48 8.74
CA GLN A 39 5.03 -7.80 8.85
C GLN A 39 4.62 -8.30 7.45
N ALA A 40 4.78 -9.61 7.22
CA ALA A 40 4.37 -10.22 5.95
C ALA A 40 2.86 -10.00 5.66
N GLN A 41 2.05 -9.98 6.72
CA GLN A 41 0.65 -9.60 6.66
C GLN A 41 0.26 -8.92 7.96
N LYS A 42 -0.45 -7.79 7.85
CA LYS A 42 -1.10 -7.07 8.93
C LYS A 42 -2.59 -7.01 8.61
N GLN A 43 -3.40 -7.75 9.36
CA GLN A 43 -4.85 -7.59 9.30
C GLN A 43 -5.22 -6.22 9.86
N VAL A 44 -6.13 -5.54 9.18
CA VAL A 44 -6.70 -4.28 9.66
C VAL A 44 -8.22 -4.45 9.76
N ASN A 45 -8.81 -3.94 10.83
CA ASN A 45 -10.27 -4.00 11.03
C ASN A 45 -10.94 -2.80 10.36
N GLY A 46 -10.57 -2.52 9.10
CA GLY A 46 -11.16 -1.49 8.28
C GLY A 46 -12.37 -2.01 7.50
N THR A 47 -13.27 -1.09 7.14
CA THR A 47 -14.40 -1.34 6.24
C THR A 47 -13.94 -1.38 4.78
N LEU A 48 -13.01 -0.50 4.39
CA LEU A 48 -12.53 -0.39 3.00
C LEU A 48 -11.26 -1.20 2.77
N VAL A 49 -10.36 -1.22 3.75
CA VAL A 49 -9.11 -1.99 3.73
C VAL A 49 -9.23 -3.15 4.70
N HIS A 50 -8.96 -4.35 4.21
CA HIS A 50 -8.98 -5.57 5.04
C HIS A 50 -7.61 -5.95 5.54
N SER A 51 -6.58 -5.87 4.69
CA SER A 51 -5.24 -6.32 5.07
C SER A 51 -4.17 -5.59 4.30
N ILE A 52 -2.99 -5.49 4.90
CA ILE A 52 -1.78 -5.01 4.25
C ILE A 52 -0.78 -6.16 4.25
N ARG A 53 -0.34 -6.57 3.08
CA ARG A 53 0.65 -7.63 2.87
C ARG A 53 1.93 -7.05 2.33
N SER A 54 3.05 -7.63 2.72
CA SER A 54 4.35 -7.27 2.21
C SER A 54 5.17 -8.51 1.88
N PHE A 55 5.96 -8.43 0.81
CA PHE A 55 6.86 -9.50 0.42
C PHE A 55 8.16 -8.91 -0.14
N LEU A 56 9.28 -9.28 0.47
CA LEU A 56 10.61 -8.88 0.03
C LEU A 56 11.21 -9.95 -0.89
N HIS A 57 11.24 -9.67 -2.19
CA HIS A 57 11.99 -10.45 -3.18
C HIS A 57 13.48 -10.16 -3.00
N ARG A 58 14.18 -11.00 -2.23
CA ARG A 58 15.58 -10.79 -1.82
C ARG A 58 16.56 -10.91 -2.98
N ASP A 59 16.25 -11.75 -3.95
CA ASP A 59 16.98 -11.94 -5.20
C ASP A 59 16.93 -10.69 -6.09
N GLU A 60 15.80 -9.97 -6.07
CA GLU A 60 15.60 -8.75 -6.85
C GLU A 60 15.80 -7.46 -6.05
N ASN A 61 16.11 -7.54 -4.74
CA ASN A 61 16.06 -6.41 -3.82
C ASN A 61 14.78 -5.57 -3.98
N ARG A 62 13.63 -6.22 -4.16
CA ARG A 62 12.35 -5.56 -4.42
C ARG A 62 11.35 -5.87 -3.32
N LEU A 63 10.84 -4.85 -2.65
CA LEU A 63 9.75 -4.98 -1.70
C LEU A 63 8.42 -4.69 -2.40
N ARG A 64 7.54 -5.68 -2.47
CA ARG A 64 6.15 -5.49 -2.90
C ARG A 64 5.26 -5.28 -1.68
N VAL A 65 4.46 -4.21 -1.70
CA VAL A 65 3.40 -3.95 -0.73
C VAL A 65 2.06 -4.09 -1.43
N VAL A 66 1.14 -4.82 -0.82
CA VAL A 66 -0.22 -5.04 -1.31
C VAL A 66 -1.21 -4.64 -0.23
N ILE A 67 -2.25 -3.92 -0.62
CA ILE A 67 -3.34 -3.48 0.25
C ILE A 67 -4.60 -4.13 -0.31
N ASP A 68 -5.17 -5.06 0.46
CA ASP A 68 -6.40 -5.74 0.09
C ASP A 68 -7.60 -4.86 0.46
N LEU A 69 -8.43 -4.55 -0.54
CA LEU A 69 -9.63 -3.74 -0.38
C LEU A 69 -10.88 -4.62 -0.34
N SER A 70 -11.98 -4.08 0.19
CA SER A 70 -13.29 -4.74 0.11
C SER A 70 -13.78 -4.79 -1.35
N PRO A 71 -14.37 -5.90 -1.81
CA PRO A 71 -14.99 -5.97 -3.14
C PRO A 71 -16.28 -5.18 -3.27
N ASP A 72 -16.86 -4.70 -2.16
CA ASP A 72 -18.22 -4.15 -2.12
C ASP A 72 -18.32 -2.67 -2.54
N PHE A 73 -17.18 -2.06 -2.89
CA PHE A 73 -17.10 -0.62 -3.20
C PHE A 73 -16.29 -0.34 -4.46
N ASN A 74 -16.64 0.75 -5.13
CA ASN A 74 -15.76 1.43 -6.06
C ASN A 74 -14.86 2.41 -5.27
N TYR A 75 -13.65 2.67 -5.76
CA TYR A 75 -12.64 3.39 -4.99
C TYR A 75 -12.04 4.57 -5.73
N ARG A 76 -12.00 5.71 -5.04
CA ARG A 76 -11.08 6.80 -5.33
C ARG A 76 -9.86 6.71 -4.41
N VAL A 77 -8.68 6.77 -5.01
CA VAL A 77 -7.41 6.70 -4.28
C VAL A 77 -6.60 7.96 -4.54
N GLU A 78 -6.24 8.65 -3.47
CA GLU A 78 -5.34 9.81 -3.52
C GLU A 78 -4.01 9.47 -2.86
N GLN A 79 -2.92 9.78 -3.56
CA GLN A 79 -1.56 9.63 -3.05
C GLN A 79 -1.09 10.96 -2.44
N ARG A 80 -0.71 10.94 -1.16
CA ARG A 80 -0.10 12.09 -0.47
C ARG A 80 1.30 11.73 0.00
N PHE A 81 2.28 12.53 -0.39
CA PHE A 81 3.67 12.33 0.02
C PHE A 81 4.19 13.54 0.82
N SER A 82 4.93 13.26 1.88
CA SER A 82 5.69 14.24 2.66
C SER A 82 7.16 13.88 2.57
N GLU A 83 7.95 14.72 1.89
CA GLU A 83 9.41 14.59 1.83
C GLU A 83 10.03 14.71 3.23
N MET A 84 9.54 15.68 4.02
CA MET A 84 10.01 15.95 5.38
C MET A 84 9.85 14.74 6.30
N ASP A 85 8.72 14.03 6.21
CA ASP A 85 8.43 12.86 7.02
C ASP A 85 8.85 11.54 6.38
N THR A 86 9.37 11.60 5.15
CA THR A 86 9.65 10.43 4.31
C THR A 86 8.46 9.46 4.25
N LYS A 87 7.25 10.03 4.14
CA LYS A 87 5.98 9.33 4.40
C LYS A 87 5.06 9.39 3.18
N LEU A 88 4.60 8.22 2.77
CA LEU A 88 3.54 8.04 1.78
C LEU A 88 2.24 7.68 2.47
N CYS A 89 1.16 8.40 2.21
CA CYS A 89 -0.17 8.05 2.64
C CYS A 89 -1.10 7.86 1.44
N LEU A 90 -1.82 6.75 1.44
CA LEU A 90 -2.88 6.47 0.48
C LEU A 90 -4.21 6.75 1.16
N VAL A 91 -4.93 7.74 0.66
CA VAL A 91 -6.28 8.08 1.12
C VAL A 91 -7.26 7.34 0.23
N ILE A 92 -8.01 6.42 0.84
CA ILE A 92 -8.93 5.50 0.15
C ILE A 92 -10.35 5.91 0.51
N GLN A 93 -11.14 6.23 -0.51
CA GLN A 93 -12.53 6.66 -0.39
C GLN A 93 -13.40 5.73 -1.21
N ALA A 94 -14.51 5.27 -0.61
CA ALA A 94 -15.56 4.63 -1.38
C ALA A 94 -16.26 5.71 -2.21
N GLU A 95 -16.54 5.39 -3.47
CA GLU A 95 -17.42 6.18 -4.32
C GLU A 95 -18.88 5.75 -4.08
N GLU A 96 -19.80 6.71 -4.16
CA GLU A 96 -21.25 6.46 -4.08
C GLU A 96 -21.80 5.81 -5.35
#